data_AF-A0A136PKK1-F1
#
_entry.id   AF-A0A136PKK1-F1
#
_cell.length_a   1.000
_cell.length_b   1.000
_cell.length_c   1.000
_cell.angle_alpha   90.00
_cell.angle_beta   90.00
_cell.angle_gamma   90.00
#
_symmetry.space_group_name_H-M   'P 1'
#
loop_
_entity.id
_entity.type
_entity.pdbx_description
1 polymer ?
#
loop_
_entity_poly.entity_id
_entity_poly.type
_entity_poly.pdbx_seq_one_letter_code
_entity_poly.pdbx_strand_id
1 'polypeptide(L)'
;MNIGHQDAALHAVRAAENLTAADAVAWFTPGTPPGRQVIGYTLSARAATWLRIDPTGAIEVAAGTAGDVLTGAYEMVLFDGARELRWLRTPDGRGPAVALGEDPASLPDGSEVTADPPPRRGDTHARLLAGTPAAHDMAGWSTLGSQRYAAAHLPVTFTGGDVLTIETVEYLVEDEHGNLDVADTRMVALRSTNKEAVRAVAVTMTGQEGTAT
;
A
#
# COMPACT_ATOMS: atom_id res chain seq x y z
N MET A 1 17.44 19.50 -8.62
CA MET A 1 16.06 19.64 -9.13
C MET A 1 15.83 18.48 -10.08
N ASN A 2 15.21 17.41 -9.59
CA ASN A 2 15.04 16.17 -10.35
C ASN A 2 13.75 16.32 -11.18
N ILE A 3 13.91 16.51 -12.49
CA ILE A 3 12.82 16.66 -13.45
C ILE A 3 12.49 15.24 -13.93
N GLY A 4 11.55 14.59 -13.28
CA GLY A 4 11.05 13.28 -13.71
C GLY A 4 9.87 12.90 -12.84
N HIS A 5 8.68 12.78 -13.45
CA HIS A 5 7.37 12.47 -12.86
C HIS A 5 6.41 13.64 -12.54
N GLN A 6 6.62 14.86 -13.06
CA GLN A 6 5.64 15.96 -12.88
C GLN A 6 4.32 15.80 -13.67
N ASP A 7 4.22 14.83 -14.58
CA ASP A 7 3.03 14.63 -15.43
C ASP A 7 2.17 13.41 -15.03
N ALA A 8 2.56 12.64 -14.01
CA ALA A 8 1.75 11.53 -13.54
C ALA A 8 0.58 12.04 -12.69
N ALA A 9 -0.62 11.55 -12.96
CA ALA A 9 -1.83 11.91 -12.25
C ALA A 9 -2.52 10.68 -11.66
N LEU A 10 -3.26 10.88 -10.58
CA LEU A 10 -4.05 9.82 -9.96
C LEU A 10 -5.37 9.65 -10.67
N HIS A 11 -5.63 8.42 -11.12
CA HIS A 11 -6.90 8.00 -11.66
C HIS A 11 -7.57 6.99 -10.73
N ALA A 12 -8.90 7.01 -10.70
CA ALA A 12 -9.68 6.11 -9.87
C ALA A 12 -10.90 5.57 -10.61
N VAL A 13 -11.13 4.27 -10.47
CA VAL A 13 -12.34 3.58 -10.94
C VAL A 13 -13.00 2.87 -9.78
N ARG A 14 -14.33 2.90 -9.75
CA ARG A 14 -15.15 2.18 -8.78
C ARG A 14 -15.84 1.02 -9.46
N ALA A 15 -15.87 -0.15 -8.80
CA ALA A 15 -16.69 -1.27 -9.25
C ALA A 15 -18.16 -0.83 -9.44
N ALA A 16 -18.83 -1.38 -10.46
CA ALA A 16 -20.19 -0.99 -10.81
C ALA A 16 -21.22 -1.27 -9.69
N GLU A 17 -20.93 -2.27 -8.86
CA GLU A 17 -21.74 -2.65 -7.71
C GLU A 17 -20.87 -2.79 -6.46
N ASN A 18 -21.51 -2.81 -5.28
CA ASN A 18 -20.83 -3.17 -4.05
C ASN A 18 -20.40 -4.64 -4.14
N LEU A 19 -19.15 -4.93 -3.81
CA LEU A 19 -18.54 -6.27 -3.91
C LEU A 19 -18.35 -6.87 -2.52
N THR A 20 -18.33 -8.20 -2.40
CA THR A 20 -17.71 -8.82 -1.22
C THR A 20 -16.19 -8.58 -1.27
N ALA A 21 -15.47 -8.78 -0.16
CA ALA A 21 -14.01 -8.68 -0.17
C ALA A 21 -13.38 -9.66 -1.19
N ALA A 22 -13.91 -10.88 -1.30
CA ALA A 22 -13.45 -11.88 -2.26
C ALA A 22 -13.70 -11.45 -3.72
N ASP A 23 -14.89 -10.90 -4.01
CA ASP A 23 -15.18 -10.39 -5.34
C ASP A 23 -14.33 -9.15 -5.68
N ALA A 24 -14.02 -8.30 -4.69
CA ALA A 24 -13.12 -7.16 -4.87
C ALA A 24 -11.67 -7.60 -5.20
N VAL A 25 -11.19 -8.69 -4.58
CA VAL A 25 -9.92 -9.31 -4.98
C VAL A 25 -9.99 -9.79 -6.42
N ALA A 26 -11.02 -10.57 -6.78
CA ALA A 26 -11.18 -11.12 -8.11
C ALA A 26 -11.35 -10.04 -9.20
N TRP A 27 -11.93 -8.90 -8.85
CA TRP A 27 -12.07 -7.74 -9.72
C TRP A 27 -10.73 -7.02 -9.95
N PHE A 28 -9.87 -6.94 -8.94
CA PHE A 28 -8.62 -6.17 -9.00
C PHE A 28 -7.41 -6.94 -9.58
N THR A 29 -7.28 -8.22 -9.23
CA THR A 29 -6.09 -9.02 -9.55
C THR A 29 -5.83 -9.30 -11.04
N PRO A 30 -6.83 -9.40 -11.94
CA PRO A 30 -6.57 -9.71 -13.36
C PRO A 30 -5.66 -8.71 -14.08
N GLY A 31 -5.65 -7.44 -13.65
CA GLY A 31 -4.76 -6.42 -14.24
C GLY A 31 -3.37 -6.33 -13.61
N THR A 32 -2.99 -7.28 -12.73
CA THR A 32 -1.68 -7.25 -12.06
C THR A 32 -0.57 -7.42 -13.10
N PRO A 33 0.42 -6.50 -13.17
CA PRO A 33 1.49 -6.62 -14.16
C PRO A 33 2.28 -7.93 -14.00
N PRO A 34 2.72 -8.57 -15.10
CA PRO A 34 3.54 -9.78 -15.02
C PRO A 34 4.76 -9.62 -14.12
N GLY A 35 5.01 -10.61 -13.26
CA GLY A 35 6.14 -10.60 -12.32
C GLY A 35 5.92 -9.75 -11.06
N ARG A 36 4.74 -9.13 -10.90
CA ARG A 36 4.33 -8.47 -9.65
C ARG A 36 3.49 -9.41 -8.80
N GLN A 37 3.54 -9.18 -7.49
CA GLN A 37 2.66 -9.78 -6.51
C GLN A 37 1.78 -8.68 -5.94
N VAL A 38 0.54 -9.02 -5.61
CA VAL A 38 -0.32 -8.12 -4.86
C VAL A 38 -0.04 -8.35 -3.38
N ILE A 39 0.25 -7.28 -2.66
CA ILE A 39 0.42 -7.28 -1.21
C ILE A 39 -0.70 -6.45 -0.63
N GLY A 40 -1.19 -6.79 0.55
CA GLY A 40 -2.16 -5.95 1.21
C GLY A 40 -2.37 -6.31 2.65
N TYR A 41 -3.35 -5.66 3.25
CA TYR A 41 -3.85 -6.02 4.56
C TYR A 41 -5.37 -5.98 4.58
N THR A 42 -5.95 -6.80 5.46
CA THR A 42 -7.34 -6.67 5.90
C THR A 42 -7.37 -6.21 7.34
N LEU A 43 -8.39 -5.42 7.66
CA LEU A 43 -8.70 -5.04 9.03
C LEU A 43 -10.01 -5.71 9.44
N SER A 44 -9.98 -6.41 10.58
CA SER A 44 -11.10 -7.16 11.13
C SER A 44 -11.25 -6.88 12.61
N ALA A 45 -12.33 -7.37 13.24
CA ALA A 45 -12.57 -7.11 14.66
C ALA A 45 -11.51 -7.76 15.57
N ARG A 46 -10.73 -8.70 15.02
CA ARG A 46 -9.74 -9.49 15.77
C ARG A 46 -8.30 -9.11 15.45
N ALA A 47 -8.03 -8.66 14.23
CA ALA A 47 -6.67 -8.45 13.76
C ALA A 47 -6.61 -7.54 12.53
N ALA A 48 -5.46 -6.90 12.36
CA ALA A 48 -4.96 -6.43 11.06
C ALA A 48 -4.07 -7.54 10.49
N THR A 49 -4.46 -8.12 9.36
CA THR A 49 -3.77 -9.28 8.78
C THR A 49 -3.19 -8.91 7.42
N TRP A 50 -1.88 -9.06 7.26
CA TRP A 50 -1.26 -8.92 5.95
C TRP A 50 -1.41 -10.18 5.13
N LEU A 51 -1.51 -9.99 3.82
CA LEU A 51 -1.69 -11.04 2.84
C LEU A 51 -0.87 -10.76 1.60
N ARG A 52 -0.51 -11.85 0.91
CA ARG A 52 0.05 -11.83 -0.43
C ARG A 52 -0.92 -12.56 -1.36
N ILE A 53 -1.12 -12.04 -2.56
CA ILE A 53 -1.91 -12.70 -3.60
C ILE A 53 -1.00 -12.97 -4.78
N ASP A 54 -0.96 -14.23 -5.20
CA ASP A 54 -0.19 -14.64 -6.36
C ASP A 54 -0.91 -14.28 -7.68
N PRO A 55 -0.23 -14.41 -8.84
CA PRO A 55 -0.86 -14.11 -10.14
C PRO A 55 -2.06 -15.00 -10.49
N THR A 56 -2.29 -16.11 -9.79
CA THR A 56 -3.46 -16.98 -9.97
C THR A 56 -4.67 -16.52 -9.14
N GLY A 57 -4.47 -15.51 -8.28
CA GLY A 57 -5.48 -15.03 -7.34
C GLY A 57 -5.49 -15.81 -6.02
N ALA A 58 -4.54 -16.73 -5.81
CA ALA A 58 -4.45 -17.48 -4.56
C ALA A 58 -3.94 -16.57 -3.43
N ILE A 59 -4.68 -16.56 -2.33
CA ILE A 59 -4.38 -15.75 -1.16
C ILE A 59 -3.51 -16.55 -0.20
N GLU A 60 -2.38 -15.95 0.16
CA GLU A 60 -1.43 -16.48 1.13
C GLU A 60 -1.38 -15.55 2.35
N VAL A 61 -1.50 -16.14 3.53
CA VAL A 61 -1.38 -15.47 4.83
C VAL A 61 -0.38 -16.22 5.69
N ALA A 62 0.23 -15.52 6.65
CA ALA A 62 1.16 -16.14 7.57
C ALA A 62 0.53 -17.34 8.30
N ALA A 63 1.31 -18.41 8.46
CA ALA A 63 0.90 -19.61 9.19
C ALA A 63 0.39 -19.26 10.60
N GLY A 64 -0.68 -19.93 11.04
CA GLY A 64 -1.33 -19.65 12.33
C GLY A 64 -2.41 -18.55 12.28
N THR A 65 -2.58 -17.87 11.14
CA THR A 65 -3.74 -17.01 10.90
C THR A 65 -5.01 -17.86 10.84
N ALA A 66 -5.96 -17.61 11.74
CA ALA A 66 -7.17 -18.40 11.84
C ALA A 66 -8.32 -17.82 10.99
N GLY A 67 -8.98 -18.70 10.22
CA GLY A 67 -10.21 -18.38 9.48
C GLY A 67 -9.98 -17.72 8.12
N ASP A 68 -11.08 -17.50 7.40
CA ASP A 68 -11.07 -16.76 6.14
C ASP A 68 -10.94 -15.25 6.44
N VAL A 69 -9.77 -14.71 6.09
CA VAL A 69 -9.39 -13.31 6.34
C VAL A 69 -10.23 -12.31 5.57
N LEU A 70 -10.87 -12.72 4.46
CA LEU A 70 -11.70 -11.84 3.65
C LEU A 70 -13.12 -11.75 4.21
N THR A 71 -13.71 -12.88 4.59
CA THR A 71 -15.08 -12.91 5.14
C THR A 71 -15.23 -12.08 6.41
N GLY A 72 -14.19 -12.02 7.24
CA GLY A 72 -14.16 -11.25 8.49
C GLY A 72 -13.71 -9.79 8.35
N ALA A 73 -13.23 -9.37 7.18
CA ALA A 73 -12.72 -8.01 6.97
C ALA A 73 -13.86 -6.98 7.03
N TYR A 74 -13.56 -5.80 7.56
CA TYR A 74 -14.36 -4.59 7.37
C TYR A 74 -13.64 -3.55 6.51
N GLU A 75 -12.32 -3.61 6.39
CA GLU A 75 -11.52 -2.82 5.47
C GLU A 75 -10.48 -3.73 4.81
N MET A 76 -10.16 -3.45 3.55
CA MET A 76 -9.08 -4.10 2.83
C MET A 76 -8.38 -3.09 1.92
N VAL A 77 -7.04 -3.11 1.96
CA VAL A 77 -6.18 -2.38 1.03
C VAL A 77 -5.21 -3.35 0.38
N LEU A 78 -5.17 -3.38 -0.95
CA LEU A 78 -4.23 -4.19 -1.73
C LEU A 78 -3.45 -3.32 -2.70
N PHE A 79 -2.18 -3.62 -2.96
CA PHE A 79 -1.34 -2.87 -3.90
C PHE A 79 -0.34 -3.79 -4.61
N ASP A 80 -0.02 -3.47 -5.86
CA ASP A 80 1.02 -4.14 -6.67
C ASP A 80 2.19 -3.22 -7.06
N GLY A 81 2.15 -2.00 -6.52
CA GLY A 81 3.09 -0.90 -6.78
C GLY A 81 2.71 -0.02 -7.96
N ALA A 82 1.90 -0.49 -8.89
CA ALA A 82 1.33 0.32 -9.97
C ALA A 82 -0.10 0.79 -9.66
N ARG A 83 -0.84 -0.03 -8.90
CA ARG A 83 -2.26 0.14 -8.57
C ARG A 83 -2.52 -0.16 -7.10
N GLU A 84 -3.58 0.40 -6.55
CA GLU A 84 -4.08 0.12 -5.20
C GLU A 84 -5.59 -0.12 -5.23
N LEU A 85 -6.06 -1.18 -4.58
CA LEU A 85 -7.48 -1.41 -4.28
C LEU A 85 -7.77 -0.94 -2.86
N ARG A 86 -8.89 -0.23 -2.69
CA ARG A 86 -9.51 0.06 -1.40
C ARG A 86 -10.91 -0.51 -1.36
N TRP A 87 -11.23 -1.26 -0.32
CA TRP A 87 -12.56 -1.80 -0.10
C TRP A 87 -12.99 -1.58 1.35
N LEU A 88 -14.24 -1.16 1.53
CA LEU A 88 -14.83 -0.89 2.84
C LEU A 88 -16.19 -1.58 2.96
N ARG A 89 -16.35 -2.40 4.00
CA ARG A 89 -17.56 -3.20 4.23
C ARG A 89 -18.76 -2.35 4.66
N THR A 90 -19.89 -2.63 4.06
CA THR A 90 -21.24 -2.24 4.49
C THR A 90 -21.89 -3.34 5.33
N PRO A 91 -22.96 -3.05 6.11
CA PRO A 91 -23.57 -4.02 7.03
C PRO A 91 -24.06 -5.33 6.39
N ASP A 92 -24.34 -5.33 5.08
CA ASP A 92 -24.73 -6.50 4.29
C ASP A 92 -23.56 -7.44 3.91
N GLY A 93 -22.32 -7.08 4.28
CA GLY A 93 -21.12 -7.85 3.96
C GLY A 93 -20.49 -7.56 2.60
N ARG A 94 -21.09 -6.65 1.83
CA ARG A 94 -20.52 -6.12 0.58
C ARG A 94 -19.88 -4.77 0.85
N GLY A 95 -19.44 -4.04 -0.16
CA GLY A 95 -18.84 -2.72 0.02
C GLY A 95 -18.35 -2.07 -1.28
N PRO A 96 -18.23 -0.74 -1.34
CA PRO A 96 -17.57 -0.09 -2.46
C PRO A 96 -16.12 -0.58 -2.60
N ALA A 97 -15.74 -0.93 -3.83
CA ALA A 97 -14.36 -1.25 -4.22
C ALA A 97 -13.87 -0.15 -5.17
N VAL A 98 -12.74 0.48 -4.83
CA VAL A 98 -12.11 1.54 -5.64
C VAL A 98 -10.69 1.11 -5.98
N ALA A 99 -10.36 1.07 -7.26
CA ALA A 99 -9.00 0.87 -7.75
C ALA A 99 -8.40 2.20 -8.18
N LEU A 100 -7.20 2.49 -7.70
CA LEU A 100 -6.45 3.71 -7.94
C LEU A 100 -5.14 3.39 -8.67
N GLY A 101 -4.71 4.25 -9.59
CA GLY A 101 -3.55 4.00 -10.46
C GLY A 101 -3.10 5.27 -11.16
N GLU A 102 -1.88 5.24 -11.72
CA GLU A 102 -1.38 6.36 -12.55
C GLU A 102 -1.61 6.11 -14.05
N ASP A 103 -1.78 4.85 -14.43
CA ASP A 103 -2.16 4.45 -15.79
C ASP A 103 -3.64 4.03 -15.79
N PRO A 104 -4.56 4.83 -16.37
CA PRO A 104 -5.97 4.49 -16.47
C PRO A 104 -6.21 3.14 -17.16
N ALA A 105 -5.38 2.77 -18.14
CA ALA A 105 -5.55 1.53 -18.90
C ALA A 105 -5.19 0.27 -18.09
N SER A 106 -4.50 0.45 -16.96
CA SER A 106 -4.16 -0.65 -16.03
C SER A 106 -5.26 -0.92 -14.99
N LEU A 107 -6.24 -0.02 -14.87
CA LEU A 107 -7.33 -0.14 -13.92
C LEU A 107 -8.38 -1.15 -14.41
N PRO A 108 -9.03 -1.90 -13.50
CA PRO A 108 -10.12 -2.80 -13.87
C PRO A 108 -11.34 -2.04 -14.39
N ASP A 109 -12.23 -2.72 -15.12
CA ASP A 109 -13.46 -2.10 -15.62
C ASP A 109 -14.33 -1.56 -14.46
N GLY A 110 -14.83 -0.35 -14.61
CA GLY A 110 -15.64 0.32 -13.59
C GLY A 110 -16.12 1.70 -14.00
N SER A 111 -16.79 2.38 -13.08
CA SER A 111 -17.17 3.79 -13.24
C SER A 111 -15.98 4.67 -12.88
N GLU A 112 -15.62 5.60 -13.75
CA GLU A 112 -14.62 6.62 -13.42
C GLU A 112 -15.10 7.50 -12.27
N VAL A 113 -14.23 7.65 -11.27
CA VAL A 113 -14.46 8.48 -10.07
C VAL A 113 -13.24 9.36 -9.78
N THR A 114 -12.39 9.57 -10.79
CA THR A 114 -11.25 10.49 -10.73
C THR A 114 -11.74 11.91 -10.42
N ALA A 115 -11.02 12.65 -9.57
CA ALA A 115 -11.32 14.06 -9.33
C ALA A 115 -10.99 14.91 -10.57
N ASP A 116 -11.63 16.07 -10.70
CA ASP A 116 -11.40 17.01 -11.80
C ASP A 116 -10.95 18.38 -11.23
N PRO A 117 -9.70 18.82 -11.44
CA PRO A 117 -8.65 18.11 -12.17
C PRO A 117 -8.08 16.89 -11.39
N PRO A 118 -7.49 15.91 -12.08
CA PRO A 118 -6.84 14.77 -11.43
C PRO A 118 -5.70 15.19 -10.48
N PRO A 119 -5.59 14.61 -9.26
CA PRO A 119 -4.50 14.89 -8.35
C PRO A 119 -3.15 14.55 -8.97
N ARG A 120 -2.19 15.48 -8.90
CA ARG A 120 -0.84 15.33 -9.47
C ARG A 120 0.03 14.50 -8.54
N ARG A 121 0.92 13.67 -9.08
CA ARG A 121 1.87 12.90 -8.27
C ARG A 121 2.84 13.84 -7.54
N GLY A 122 2.94 13.65 -6.22
CA GLY A 122 3.92 14.30 -5.36
C GLY A 122 5.08 13.37 -4.99
N ASP A 123 5.59 13.54 -3.79
CA ASP A 123 6.75 12.80 -3.30
C ASP A 123 6.42 11.35 -2.93
N THR A 124 7.45 10.51 -3.02
CA THR A 124 7.41 9.14 -2.48
C THR A 124 8.15 9.10 -1.15
N HIS A 125 7.47 8.61 -0.12
CA HIS A 125 7.97 8.54 1.24
C HIS A 125 8.16 7.09 1.67
N ALA A 126 9.29 6.79 2.31
CA ALA A 126 9.48 5.53 3.01
C ALA A 126 9.18 5.72 4.51
N ARG A 127 8.17 5.03 5.02
CA ARG A 127 7.77 5.08 6.44
C ARG A 127 8.26 3.83 7.16
N LEU A 128 8.99 4.02 8.27
CA LEU A 128 9.48 2.92 9.10
C LEU A 128 8.31 2.20 9.80
N LEU A 129 8.29 0.88 9.72
CA LEU A 129 7.35 0.06 10.47
C LEU A 129 7.88 -0.18 11.89
N ALA A 130 7.02 0.02 12.87
CA ALA A 130 7.40 -0.08 14.28
C ALA A 130 7.58 -1.53 14.73
N GLY A 131 8.77 -1.85 15.24
CA GLY A 131 9.08 -3.15 15.81
C GLY A 131 10.49 -3.61 15.47
N THR A 132 10.83 -4.80 15.92
CA THR A 132 12.06 -5.50 15.54
C THR A 132 11.70 -6.59 14.55
N PRO A 133 12.22 -6.54 13.31
CA PRO A 133 12.00 -7.59 12.35
C PRO A 133 12.78 -8.86 12.74
N ALA A 134 12.17 -10.00 12.48
CA ALA A 134 12.73 -11.33 12.62
C ALA A 134 12.28 -12.20 11.43
N ALA A 135 13.08 -13.20 11.08
CA ALA A 135 12.66 -14.20 10.10
C ALA A 135 11.39 -14.90 10.58
N HIS A 136 10.50 -15.21 9.64
CA HIS A 136 9.33 -16.06 9.87
C HIS A 136 9.58 -17.44 9.27
N ASP A 137 8.96 -18.49 9.81
CA ASP A 137 9.16 -19.88 9.36
C ASP A 137 8.61 -20.10 7.93
N MET A 138 7.64 -19.29 7.52
CA MET A 138 7.09 -19.28 6.16
C MET A 138 8.00 -18.49 5.21
N ALA A 139 8.41 -19.12 4.12
CA ALA A 139 9.29 -18.51 3.13
C ALA A 139 8.70 -17.23 2.51
N GLY A 140 9.50 -16.17 2.45
CA GLY A 140 9.07 -14.87 1.94
C GLY A 140 8.30 -14.01 2.94
N TRP A 141 8.22 -14.44 4.19
CA TRP A 141 7.57 -13.70 5.28
C TRP A 141 8.56 -13.29 6.37
N SER A 142 8.20 -12.25 7.11
CA SER A 142 8.90 -11.77 8.29
C SER A 142 7.92 -11.49 9.41
N THR A 143 8.40 -11.59 10.65
CA THR A 143 7.64 -11.16 11.83
C THR A 143 8.19 -9.82 12.30
N LEU A 144 7.32 -8.83 12.45
CA LEU A 144 7.63 -7.55 13.07
C LEU A 144 6.97 -7.52 14.45
N GLY A 145 7.78 -7.53 15.52
CA GLY A 145 7.26 -7.58 16.88
C GLY A 145 8.03 -6.71 17.85
N SER A 146 7.42 -6.37 18.98
CA SER A 146 8.11 -5.76 20.11
C SER A 146 7.36 -6.03 21.41
N GLN A 147 7.91 -5.61 22.54
CA GLN A 147 7.18 -5.66 23.81
C GLN A 147 5.99 -4.68 23.87
N ARG A 148 5.94 -3.66 22.99
CA ARG A 148 4.91 -2.61 23.01
C ARG A 148 3.76 -2.85 22.04
N TYR A 149 3.99 -3.66 21.02
CA TYR A 149 3.06 -3.86 19.91
C TYR A 149 2.84 -5.34 19.66
N ALA A 150 1.61 -5.71 19.31
CA ALA A 150 1.33 -7.05 18.83
C ALA A 150 2.21 -7.37 17.60
N ALA A 151 2.60 -8.63 17.46
CA ALA A 151 3.35 -9.07 16.31
C ALA A 151 2.51 -8.93 15.04
N ALA A 152 3.10 -8.39 13.99
CA ALA A 152 2.56 -8.39 12.64
C ALA A 152 3.41 -9.33 11.79
N HIS A 153 2.77 -10.17 10.99
CA HIS A 153 3.44 -11.01 10.02
C HIS A 153 3.31 -10.37 8.65
N LEU A 154 4.41 -10.17 7.95
CA LEU A 154 4.52 -9.33 6.77
C LEU A 154 5.06 -10.15 5.58
N PRO A 155 4.48 -10.06 4.37
CA PRO A 155 4.93 -10.79 3.19
C PRO A 155 6.15 -10.11 2.54
N VAL A 156 7.22 -9.96 3.33
CA VAL A 156 8.50 -9.41 2.92
C VAL A 156 9.60 -10.27 3.51
N THR A 157 10.67 -10.50 2.74
CA THR A 157 11.85 -11.19 3.25
C THR A 157 12.73 -10.21 4.00
N PHE A 158 13.10 -10.56 5.22
CA PHE A 158 14.04 -9.80 6.03
C PHE A 158 15.43 -10.41 5.96
N THR A 159 16.42 -9.58 5.65
CA THR A 159 17.83 -9.89 5.80
C THR A 159 18.34 -9.25 7.09
N GLY A 160 18.96 -10.04 7.98
CA GLY A 160 19.38 -9.59 9.30
C GLY A 160 20.11 -8.24 9.30
N GLY A 161 19.70 -7.33 10.18
CA GLY A 161 20.26 -5.96 10.28
C GLY A 161 19.43 -4.88 9.58
N ASP A 162 18.43 -5.25 8.78
CA ASP A 162 17.54 -4.31 8.12
C ASP A 162 16.45 -3.72 9.03
N VAL A 163 15.73 -2.75 8.47
CA VAL A 163 14.44 -2.26 8.96
C VAL A 163 13.38 -2.52 7.90
N LEU A 164 12.12 -2.65 8.31
CA LEU A 164 11.00 -2.77 7.37
C LEU A 164 10.35 -1.41 7.16
N THR A 165 10.00 -1.12 5.92
CA THR A 165 9.39 0.14 5.50
C THR A 165 8.19 -0.11 4.60
N ILE A 166 7.19 0.76 4.70
CA ILE A 166 6.14 0.92 3.69
C ILE A 166 6.45 2.18 2.87
N GLU A 167 6.50 2.04 1.56
CA GLU A 167 6.59 3.17 0.64
C GLU A 167 5.20 3.64 0.26
N THR A 168 5.01 4.96 0.36
CA THR A 168 3.77 5.63 0.01
C THR A 168 4.04 6.76 -0.96
N VAL A 169 3.11 7.01 -1.88
CA VAL A 169 3.14 8.15 -2.80
C VAL A 169 2.04 9.11 -2.42
N GLU A 170 2.36 10.39 -2.27
CA GLU A 170 1.38 11.46 -2.08
C GLU A 170 0.87 11.96 -3.43
N TYR A 171 -0.42 12.32 -3.48
CA TYR A 171 -1.03 12.98 -4.65
C TYR A 171 -1.64 14.30 -4.22
N LEU A 172 -1.32 15.33 -4.99
CA LEU A 172 -1.48 16.72 -4.61
C LEU A 172 -2.56 17.40 -5.45
N VAL A 173 -3.35 18.24 -4.81
CA VAL A 173 -4.20 19.23 -5.47
C VAL A 173 -3.74 20.61 -5.08
N GLU A 174 -4.03 21.59 -5.93
CA GLU A 174 -3.66 22.98 -5.70
C GLU A 174 -4.92 23.81 -5.50
N ASP A 175 -4.96 24.61 -4.44
CA ASP A 175 -6.07 25.51 -4.16
C ASP A 175 -5.98 26.80 -5.02
N GLU A 176 -6.96 27.69 -4.87
CA GLU A 176 -7.01 28.97 -5.60
C GLU A 176 -5.87 29.94 -5.24
N HIS A 177 -5.12 29.66 -4.17
CA HIS A 177 -4.00 30.46 -3.69
C HIS A 177 -2.64 29.88 -4.10
N GLY A 178 -2.61 28.72 -4.75
CA GLY A 178 -1.38 28.01 -5.12
C GLY A 178 -0.81 27.14 -3.99
N ASN A 179 -1.56 26.89 -2.91
CA ASN A 179 -1.14 25.97 -1.86
C ASN A 179 -1.36 24.53 -2.34
N LEU A 180 -0.40 23.66 -2.01
CA LEU A 180 -0.48 22.24 -2.31
C LEU A 180 -0.99 21.47 -1.09
N ASP A 181 -2.10 20.77 -1.27
CA ASP A 181 -2.68 19.86 -0.29
C ASP A 181 -2.56 18.41 -0.76
N VAL A 182 -2.30 17.49 0.18
CA VAL A 182 -2.34 16.06 -0.10
C VAL A 182 -3.81 15.63 -0.20
N ALA A 183 -4.28 15.39 -1.42
CA ALA A 183 -5.62 14.86 -1.67
C ALA A 183 -5.71 13.35 -1.40
N ASP A 184 -4.63 12.62 -1.67
CA ASP A 184 -4.61 11.16 -1.53
C ASP A 184 -3.19 10.64 -1.25
N THR A 185 -3.10 9.43 -0.72
CA THR A 185 -1.84 8.70 -0.53
C THR A 185 -2.04 7.23 -0.85
N ARG A 186 -1.16 6.65 -1.68
CA ARG A 186 -1.18 5.22 -2.02
C ARG A 186 0.03 4.48 -1.49
N MET A 187 -0.17 3.27 -1.00
CA MET A 187 0.88 2.30 -0.72
C MET A 187 1.38 1.72 -2.04
N VAL A 188 2.71 1.64 -2.19
CA VAL A 188 3.33 1.14 -3.42
C VAL A 188 4.34 0.03 -3.19
N ALA A 189 4.95 -0.07 -2.01
CA ALA A 189 5.85 -1.17 -1.72
C ALA A 189 6.00 -1.44 -0.23
N LEU A 190 6.14 -2.71 0.12
CA LEU A 190 6.66 -3.15 1.41
C LEU A 190 8.10 -3.62 1.20
N ARG A 191 9.07 -3.05 1.93
CA ARG A 191 10.50 -3.31 1.72
C ARG A 191 11.26 -3.62 3.00
N SER A 192 12.29 -4.46 2.87
CA SER A 192 13.42 -4.56 3.80
C SER A 192 14.52 -3.64 3.30
N THR A 193 15.03 -2.78 4.17
CA THR A 193 16.03 -1.76 3.82
C THR A 193 17.13 -1.74 4.86
N ASN A 194 18.38 -1.60 4.42
CA ASN A 194 19.51 -1.47 5.33
C ASN A 194 19.32 -0.25 6.26
N LYS A 195 19.43 -0.49 7.57
CA LYS A 195 19.28 0.52 8.63
C LYS A 195 20.25 1.70 8.49
N GLU A 196 21.46 1.48 7.96
CA GLU A 196 22.46 2.54 7.76
C GLU A 196 22.08 3.46 6.60
N ALA A 197 21.49 2.92 5.53
CA ALA A 197 21.01 3.73 4.40
C ALA A 197 19.87 4.67 4.84
N VAL A 198 18.96 4.19 5.69
CA VAL A 198 17.88 5.03 6.24
C VAL A 198 18.43 6.15 7.14
N ARG A 199 19.45 5.86 7.96
CA ARG A 199 20.10 6.89 8.81
C ARG A 199 20.82 7.97 8.01
N ALA A 200 21.48 7.60 6.90
CA ALA A 200 22.18 8.56 6.06
C ALA A 200 21.24 9.60 5.43
N VAL A 201 20.02 9.18 5.03
CA VAL A 201 18.98 10.09 4.53
C VAL A 201 18.49 11.05 5.62
N ALA A 202 18.26 10.54 6.84
CA ALA A 202 17.82 11.36 7.97
C ALA A 202 18.87 12.42 8.39
N VAL A 203 20.16 12.09 8.32
CA VAL A 203 21.26 13.03 8.64
C VAL A 203 21.50 14.04 7.53
N THR A 204 21.29 13.67 6.26
CA THR A 204 21.44 14.60 5.14
C THR A 204 20.37 15.69 5.16
N MET A 205 19.15 15.39 5.64
CA MET A 205 18.09 16.39 5.80
C MET A 205 18.31 17.34 6.99
N THR A 206 18.98 16.91 8.05
CA THR A 206 19.34 17.80 9.17
C THR A 206 20.61 18.62 8.93
N GLY A 207 21.42 18.25 7.92
CA GLY A 207 22.68 18.93 7.58
C GLY A 207 22.59 20.07 6.55
N GLN A 208 21.41 20.32 5.96
CA GLN A 208 21.22 21.45 5.03
C GLN A 208 20.83 22.78 5.72
N GLU A 209 20.65 22.80 7.04
CA GLU A 209 20.59 24.05 7.80
C GLU A 209 22.01 24.52 8.13
N GLY A 210 22.60 25.33 7.26
CA GLY A 210 23.78 26.13 7.61
C GLY A 210 24.85 26.19 6.55
N THR A 211 24.65 27.04 5.55
CA THR A 211 25.71 27.93 5.01
C THR A 211 25.05 28.93 4.05
N ALA A 212 24.40 29.93 4.64
CA ALA A 212 24.26 31.23 3.98
C ALA A 212 25.42 32.09 4.47
N THR A 213 26.44 32.24 3.63
CA THR A 213 27.42 33.33 3.72
C THR A 213 26.94 34.50 2.88
#